data_AF-A0A517ZU99-F1
#
_entry.id   AF-A0A517ZU99-F1
#
_cell.length_a   1.000
_cell.length_b   1.000
_cell.length_c   1.000
_cell.angle_alpha   90.00
_cell.angle_beta   90.00
_cell.angle_gamma   90.00
#
_symmetry.space_group_name_H-M   'P 1'
#
loop_
_entity.id
_entity.type
_entity.pdbx_description
1 polymer ?
#
loop_
_entity_poly.entity_id
_entity_poly.type
_entity_poly.pdbx_seq_one_letter_code
_entity_poly.pdbx_strand_id
1 'polypeptide(L)'
;MFNPQCPTCYSELETRAVAPCFMCGDSESGIEHLTDGRHEYAVYRFPNGTEMVLCEICYLDIGAFCGETWGFPSDQRLSCNDLFLVRQIYDPVVVKDGYCSKCQARLAYLRALREIIEANSSREQ
;
A
#
# COMPACT_ATOMS: atom_id res chain seq x y z
N MET A 1 0.27 28.23 1.47
CA MET A 1 0.14 26.91 0.81
C MET A 1 0.06 25.87 1.91
N PHE A 2 -0.95 25.00 1.90
CA PHE A 2 -1.04 23.88 2.84
C PHE A 2 -0.23 22.73 2.23
N ASN A 3 0.91 22.39 2.82
CA ASN A 3 1.63 21.18 2.42
C ASN A 3 0.85 19.96 2.92
N PRO A 4 0.60 18.95 2.08
CA PRO A 4 -0.06 17.74 2.53
C PRO A 4 0.79 17.07 3.62
N GLN A 5 0.14 16.67 4.72
CA GLN A 5 0.79 16.04 5.87
C GLN A 5 0.56 14.52 5.87
N CYS A 6 1.54 13.79 6.42
CA CYS A 6 1.45 12.35 6.63
C CYS A 6 0.27 12.03 7.56
N PRO A 7 -0.67 11.13 7.18
CA PRO A 7 -1.82 10.80 8.02
C PRO A 7 -1.46 9.98 9.26
N THR A 8 -0.21 9.49 9.35
CA THR A 8 0.29 8.65 10.43
C THR A 8 1.14 9.44 11.42
N CYS A 9 2.10 10.24 10.94
CA CYS A 9 3.07 10.95 11.80
C CYS A 9 3.03 12.47 11.67
N TYR A 10 2.11 13.01 10.86
CA TYR A 10 1.87 14.45 10.67
C TYR A 10 3.06 15.26 10.14
N SER A 11 4.15 14.61 9.72
CA SER A 11 5.23 15.30 9.03
C SER A 11 4.80 15.80 7.66
N GLU A 12 5.50 16.80 7.14
CA GLU A 12 5.33 17.21 5.74
C GLU A 12 5.69 16.06 4.79
N LEU A 13 5.00 16.03 3.66
CA LEU A 13 5.24 15.06 2.58
C LEU A 13 6.02 15.72 1.45
N GLU A 14 6.98 15.01 0.90
CA GLU A 14 7.61 15.37 -0.37
C GLU A 14 6.83 14.77 -1.53
N THR A 15 6.88 15.41 -2.70
CA THR A 15 6.34 14.80 -3.93
C THR A 15 7.45 14.05 -4.65
N ARG A 16 7.23 12.77 -4.94
CA ARG A 16 8.21 11.95 -5.69
C ARG A 16 7.55 11.10 -6.77
N ALA A 17 8.36 10.68 -7.73
CA ALA A 17 7.97 9.67 -8.71
C ALA A 17 7.86 8.31 -8.01
N VAL A 18 6.82 7.55 -8.34
CA VAL A 18 6.55 6.22 -7.78
C VAL A 18 5.96 5.31 -8.85
N ALA A 19 6.28 4.03 -8.81
CA ALA A 19 5.58 2.98 -9.54
C ALA A 19 4.18 2.72 -8.93
N PRO A 20 3.26 2.04 -9.63
CA PRO A 20 1.88 1.87 -9.15
C PRO A 20 1.72 1.10 -7.85
N CYS A 21 2.60 0.15 -7.52
CA CYS A 21 2.48 -0.63 -6.28
C CYS A 21 2.49 0.29 -5.05
N PHE A 22 1.56 0.08 -4.12
CA PHE A 22 1.45 0.89 -2.92
C PHE A 22 2.56 0.55 -1.92
N MET A 23 2.98 -0.72 -1.83
CA MET A 23 3.96 -1.17 -0.84
C MET A 23 5.41 -0.97 -1.22
N CYS A 24 5.76 -1.21 -2.49
CA CYS A 24 7.16 -1.14 -2.95
C CYS A 24 7.39 -0.11 -4.05
N GLY A 25 6.32 0.50 -4.58
CA GLY A 25 6.44 1.34 -5.78
C GLY A 25 7.19 2.65 -5.53
N ASP A 26 7.47 2.98 -4.29
CA ASP A 26 8.16 4.18 -3.90
C ASP A 26 9.69 3.97 -3.80
N SER A 27 10.19 2.73 -3.85
CA SER A 27 11.63 2.46 -3.97
C SER A 27 12.15 2.70 -5.39
N GLU A 28 13.45 2.98 -5.50
CA GLU A 28 14.15 3.07 -6.80
C GLU A 28 14.00 1.78 -7.60
N SER A 29 14.22 0.63 -6.95
CA SER A 29 14.01 -0.69 -7.55
C SER A 29 12.58 -0.91 -8.06
N GLY A 30 11.56 -0.38 -7.38
CA GLY A 30 10.17 -0.51 -7.80
C GLY A 30 9.90 0.23 -9.12
N ILE A 31 10.55 1.38 -9.32
CA ILE A 31 10.47 2.17 -10.56
C ILE A 31 11.26 1.50 -11.69
N GLU A 32 12.45 0.97 -11.39
CA GLU A 32 13.26 0.21 -12.36
C GLU A 32 12.50 -1.03 -12.86
N HIS A 33 11.94 -1.81 -11.94
CA HIS A 33 11.20 -3.03 -12.29
C HIS A 33 9.95 -2.74 -13.13
N LEU A 34 9.26 -1.62 -12.87
CA LEU A 34 8.17 -1.17 -13.73
C LEU A 34 8.66 -0.85 -15.14
N THR A 35 9.76 -0.09 -15.23
CA THR A 35 10.34 0.36 -16.51
C THR A 35 10.78 -0.84 -17.37
N ASP A 36 11.31 -1.86 -16.72
CA ASP A 36 11.75 -3.11 -17.33
C ASP A 36 10.59 -4.09 -17.61
N GLY A 37 9.36 -3.78 -17.20
CA GLY A 37 8.19 -4.66 -17.38
C GLY A 37 8.27 -5.98 -16.60
N ARG A 38 8.92 -5.97 -15.43
CA ARG A 38 9.19 -7.20 -14.63
C ARG A 38 8.01 -7.67 -13.78
N HIS A 39 7.00 -6.83 -13.58
CA HIS A 39 5.89 -7.08 -12.66
C HIS A 39 4.54 -6.83 -13.33
N GLU A 40 3.55 -7.59 -12.89
CA GLU A 40 2.14 -7.38 -13.17
C GLU A 40 1.51 -6.61 -12.01
N TYR A 41 0.58 -5.71 -12.31
CA TYR A 41 -0.05 -4.87 -11.30
C TYR A 41 -1.56 -5.03 -11.34
N ALA A 42 -2.18 -5.06 -10.17
CA ALA A 42 -3.63 -5.16 -10.05
C ALA A 42 -4.15 -4.35 -8.86
N VAL A 43 -5.43 -4.00 -8.94
CA VAL A 43 -6.18 -3.46 -7.81
C VAL A 43 -6.75 -4.63 -7.02
N TYR A 44 -6.41 -4.70 -5.74
CA TYR A 44 -6.94 -5.66 -4.79
C TYR A 44 -7.76 -4.95 -3.73
N ARG A 45 -8.89 -5.55 -3.35
CA ARG A 45 -9.77 -5.07 -2.29
C ARG A 45 -9.58 -5.91 -1.03
N PHE A 46 -9.35 -5.23 0.08
CA PHE A 46 -9.22 -5.79 1.41
C PHE A 46 -10.60 -6.11 2.01
N PRO A 47 -10.69 -6.95 3.07
CA PRO A 47 -11.95 -7.31 3.69
C PRO A 47 -12.79 -6.13 4.23
N ASN A 48 -12.17 -4.99 4.52
CA ASN A 48 -12.85 -3.76 4.94
C ASN A 48 -13.35 -2.89 3.77
N GLY A 49 -13.09 -3.28 2.52
CA GLY A 49 -13.44 -2.53 1.32
C GLY A 49 -12.36 -1.58 0.80
N THR A 50 -11.26 -1.37 1.55
CA THR A 50 -10.13 -0.55 1.08
C THR A 50 -9.48 -1.21 -0.13
N GLU A 51 -9.13 -0.41 -1.14
CA GLU A 51 -8.48 -0.88 -2.36
C GLU A 51 -7.02 -0.42 -2.42
N MET A 52 -6.13 -1.33 -2.81
CA MET A 52 -4.72 -1.03 -3.02
C MET A 52 -4.26 -1.56 -4.37
N VAL A 53 -3.35 -0.82 -5.01
CA VAL A 53 -2.61 -1.35 -6.16
C VAL A 53 -1.40 -2.13 -5.64
N LEU A 54 -1.27 -3.39 -6.01
CA LEU A 54 -0.13 -4.25 -5.65
C LEU A 54 0.48 -4.84 -6.92
N CYS A 55 1.80 -5.06 -6.91
CA CYS A 55 2.40 -6.00 -7.85
C CYS A 55 2.14 -7.45 -7.39
N GLU A 56 2.37 -8.41 -8.29
CA GLU A 56 2.20 -9.84 -8.01
C GLU A 56 3.06 -10.31 -6.83
N ILE A 57 4.26 -9.75 -6.64
CA ILE A 57 5.14 -10.08 -5.51
C ILE A 57 4.55 -9.55 -4.20
N CYS A 58 4.22 -8.26 -4.12
CA CYS A 58 3.66 -7.68 -2.90
C CYS A 58 2.29 -8.27 -2.54
N TYR A 59 1.51 -8.72 -3.52
CA TYR A 59 0.29 -9.49 -3.27
C TYR A 59 0.59 -10.79 -2.53
N LEU A 60 1.61 -11.55 -2.95
CA LEU A 60 2.01 -12.80 -2.28
C LEU A 60 2.63 -12.54 -0.90
N ASP A 61 3.42 -11.49 -0.76
CA ASP A 61 4.13 -11.14 0.48
C ASP A 61 3.22 -10.58 1.58
N ILE A 62 1.97 -10.22 1.26
CA ILE A 62 1.10 -9.56 2.24
C ILE A 62 0.87 -10.40 3.51
N GLY A 63 0.86 -11.73 3.36
CA GLY A 63 0.72 -12.66 4.50
C GLY A 63 2.00 -12.97 5.26
N ALA A 64 3.15 -12.47 4.80
CA ALA A 64 4.40 -12.55 5.54
C ALA A 64 4.44 -11.54 6.70
N PHE A 65 3.69 -10.44 6.61
CA PHE A 65 3.60 -9.43 7.67
C PHE A 65 2.84 -9.94 8.90
N CYS A 66 3.23 -9.46 10.08
CA CYS A 66 2.50 -9.74 11.31
C CYS A 66 1.13 -9.07 11.29
N GLY A 67 0.14 -9.66 11.96
CA GLY A 67 -1.25 -9.17 12.00
C GLY A 67 -1.37 -7.72 12.46
N GLU A 68 -0.53 -7.32 13.40
CA GLU A 68 -0.49 -5.98 13.98
C GLU A 68 -0.18 -4.90 12.92
N THR A 69 0.54 -5.28 11.86
CA THR A 69 0.78 -4.40 10.71
C THR A 69 -0.53 -3.91 10.12
N TRP A 70 -1.53 -4.77 10.06
CA TRP A 70 -2.85 -4.52 9.49
C TRP A 70 -3.90 -4.18 10.57
N GLY A 71 -3.48 -3.97 11.82
CA GLY A 71 -4.37 -3.69 12.94
C GLY A 71 -5.15 -4.91 13.46
N PHE A 72 -4.70 -6.13 13.14
CA PHE A 72 -5.22 -7.35 13.76
C PHE A 72 -4.50 -7.67 15.08
N PRO A 73 -5.13 -8.45 15.98
CA PRO A 73 -4.43 -9.05 17.11
C PRO A 73 -3.29 -9.98 16.65
N SER A 74 -2.34 -10.25 17.54
CA SER A 74 -1.08 -10.96 17.24
C SER A 74 -1.25 -12.42 16.80
N ASP A 75 -2.40 -13.03 17.07
CA ASP A 75 -2.74 -14.40 16.66
C ASP A 75 -3.46 -14.48 15.30
N GLN A 76 -3.84 -13.34 14.72
CA GLN A 76 -4.48 -13.26 13.42
C GLN A 76 -3.50 -12.76 12.35
N ARG A 77 -3.65 -13.25 11.13
CA ARG A 77 -2.88 -12.80 9.96
C ARG A 77 -3.81 -12.52 8.79
N LEU A 78 -3.38 -11.57 7.95
CA LEU A 78 -3.99 -11.35 6.65
C LEU A 78 -3.37 -12.33 5.65
N SER A 79 -4.16 -13.14 4.97
CA SER A 79 -3.71 -13.95 3.85
C SER A 79 -3.88 -13.20 2.54
N CYS A 80 -3.04 -13.47 1.55
CA CYS A 80 -3.27 -12.96 0.19
C CYS A 80 -4.61 -13.46 -0.39
N ASN A 81 -5.07 -14.64 0.03
CA ASN A 81 -6.36 -15.20 -0.36
C ASN A 81 -7.56 -14.45 0.24
N ASP A 82 -7.35 -13.58 1.24
CA ASP A 82 -8.42 -12.74 1.80
C ASP A 82 -8.68 -11.50 0.95
N LEU A 83 -7.83 -11.22 -0.05
CA LEU A 83 -7.94 -10.08 -0.94
C LEU A 83 -8.73 -10.46 -2.19
N PHE A 84 -9.60 -9.56 -2.64
CA PHE A 84 -10.37 -9.74 -3.86
C PHE A 84 -9.70 -8.98 -5.01
N LEU A 85 -9.38 -9.69 -6.10
CA LEU A 85 -8.94 -9.05 -7.33
C LEU A 85 -10.10 -8.22 -7.91
N VAL A 86 -9.91 -6.90 -7.97
CA VAL A 86 -10.90 -5.97 -8.55
C VAL A 86 -10.68 -5.81 -10.05
N ARG A 87 -9.43 -5.55 -10.47
CA ARG A 87 -9.04 -5.43 -11.88
C ARG A 87 -7.53 -5.54 -12.06
N GLN A 88 -7.12 -6.02 -13.24
CA GLN A 88 -5.74 -5.95 -13.72
C GLN A 88 -5.40 -4.55 -14.25
N ILE A 89 -4.12 -4.18 -14.23
CA ILE A 89 -3.57 -2.94 -14.78
C ILE A 89 -2.59 -3.30 -15.89
N TYR A 90 -3.01 -3.11 -17.15
CA TYR A 90 -2.23 -3.53 -18.32
C TYR A 90 -1.17 -2.53 -18.77
N ASP A 91 -1.40 -1.23 -18.55
CA ASP A 91 -0.47 -0.15 -18.89
C ASP A 91 -0.05 0.62 -17.62
N PRO A 92 0.73 -0.02 -16.72
CA PRO A 92 1.18 0.63 -15.49
C PRO A 92 2.17 1.76 -15.83
N VAL A 93 2.00 2.92 -15.19
CA VAL A 93 2.85 4.10 -15.43
C VAL A 93 3.41 4.66 -14.13
N VAL A 94 4.57 5.31 -14.21
CA VAL A 94 5.11 6.10 -13.11
C VAL A 94 4.19 7.30 -12.88
N VAL A 95 3.82 7.53 -11.63
CA VAL A 95 2.99 8.67 -11.20
C VAL A 95 3.74 9.50 -10.16
N LYS A 96 3.24 10.70 -9.89
CA LYS A 96 3.68 11.48 -8.72
C LYS A 96 2.78 11.17 -7.54
N ASP A 97 3.37 10.95 -6.37
CA ASP A 97 2.64 10.79 -5.11
C ASP A 97 3.38 11.51 -3.97
N GLY A 98 2.65 11.75 -2.88
CA GLY A 98 3.25 12.19 -1.63
C GLY A 98 4.07 11.06 -1.01
N TYR A 99 5.20 11.37 -0.40
CA TYR A 99 6.02 10.42 0.33
C TYR A 99 6.43 10.99 1.68
N CYS A 100 6.38 10.13 2.70
CA CYS A 100 6.80 10.47 4.04
C CYS A 100 8.18 9.89 4.31
N SER A 101 9.19 10.74 4.44
CA SER A 101 10.56 10.30 4.78
C SER A 101 10.68 9.70 6.18
N LYS A 102 9.78 10.04 7.10
CA LYS A 102 9.76 9.46 8.47
C LYS A 102 9.12 8.07 8.52
N CYS A 103 8.00 7.88 7.82
CA CYS A 103 7.32 6.58 7.76
C CYS A 103 7.89 5.68 6.66
N GLN A 104 8.76 6.22 5.82
CA GLN A 104 9.37 5.56 4.66
C GLN A 104 8.34 4.87 3.75
N ALA A 105 7.23 5.55 3.49
CA ALA A 105 6.18 5.05 2.62
C ALA A 105 5.45 6.17 1.90
N ARG A 106 4.86 5.83 0.76
CA ARG A 106 4.02 6.74 -0.04
C ARG A 106 2.64 6.97 0.58
N LEU A 107 2.04 8.10 0.26
CA LEU A 107 0.78 8.57 0.83
C LEU A 107 -0.38 7.63 0.53
N ALA A 108 -0.46 7.08 -0.70
CA ALA A 108 -1.51 6.13 -1.05
C ALA A 108 -1.51 4.89 -0.13
N TYR A 109 -0.33 4.34 0.16
CA TYR A 109 -0.17 3.25 1.13
C TYR A 109 -0.56 3.68 2.54
N LEU A 110 -0.06 4.82 3.01
CA LEU A 110 -0.31 5.28 4.37
C LEU A 110 -1.81 5.54 4.64
N ARG A 111 -2.55 6.01 3.62
CA ARG A 111 -4.01 6.18 3.70
C ARG A 111 -4.72 4.83 3.77
N ALA A 112 -4.42 3.92 2.84
CA ALA A 112 -5.01 2.59 2.84
C ALA A 112 -4.72 1.83 4.14
N LEU A 113 -3.47 1.86 4.60
CA LEU A 113 -3.04 1.23 5.85
C LEU A 113 -3.84 1.76 7.04
N ARG A 114 -4.03 3.08 7.11
CA ARG A 114 -4.82 3.71 8.18
C ARG A 114 -6.27 3.24 8.16
N GLU A 115 -6.91 3.20 6.99
CA GLU A 115 -8.29 2.71 6.86
C GLU A 115 -8.43 1.23 7.27
N ILE A 116 -7.45 0.39 6.92
CA ILE A 116 -7.41 -1.02 7.29
C ILE A 116 -7.28 -1.17 8.80
N ILE A 117 -6.33 -0.45 9.42
CA ILE A 117 -6.12 -0.46 10.87
C ILE A 117 -7.38 0.01 11.60
N GLU A 118 -7.93 1.17 11.22
CA GLU A 118 -9.14 1.74 11.86
C GLU A 118 -10.34 0.77 11.77
N ALA A 119 -10.51 0.10 10.62
CA ALA A 119 -11.58 -0.88 10.44
C ALA A 119 -11.39 -2.15 11.27
N ASN A 120 -10.15 -2.58 11.52
CA ASN A 120 -9.87 -3.79 12.29
C ASN A 120 -9.87 -3.53 13.80
N SER A 121 -9.35 -2.39 14.25
CA SER A 121 -9.42 -1.98 15.67
C SER A 121 -10.86 -1.70 16.13
N SER A 122 -11.76 -1.32 15.22
CA SER A 122 -13.18 -1.09 15.56
C SER A 122 -14.02 -2.37 15.64
N ARG A 123 -13.50 -3.51 15.20
CA ARG A 123 -14.19 -4.82 15.28
C ARG A 123 -14.00 -5.51 16.64
N GLU A 124 -13.20 -4.93 17.53
CA GLU A 124 -12.96 -5.41 18.89
C GLU A 124 -13.92 -4.80 19.94
N GLN A 125 -14.92 -4.01 19.52
CA GLN A 125 -16.01 -3.49 20.37
C GLN A 125 -17.34 -4.18 20.06
#